data_AF-A0A530ZN30-F1
#
_entry.id   AF-A0A530ZN30-F1
#
_cell.length_a   1.000
_cell.length_b   1.000
_cell.length_c   1.000
_cell.angle_alpha   90.00
_cell.angle_beta   90.00
_cell.angle_gamma   90.00
#
_symmetry.space_group_name_H-M   'P 1'
#
loop_
_entity.id
_entity.type
_entity.pdbx_description
1 polymer ?
#
loop_
_entity_poly.entity_id
_entity_poly.type
_entity_poly.pdbx_seq_one_letter_code
_entity_poly.pdbx_strand_id
1 'polypeptide(L)' 'YKRMPIAELLDLSMNQTLARTVLTGVTTLFALAALSIWGGEVIQSFTIAMIFGILAGTYSSIFVAGPLLILFKLRPGAL' A
#
# COMPACT_ATOMS: atom_id res chain seq x y z
N TYR A 1 30.11 10.48 2.97
CA TYR A 1 28.65 10.30 3.01
C TYR A 1 28.36 9.02 3.78
N LYS A 2 27.78 9.12 4.98
CA LYS A 2 27.67 8.00 5.94
C LYS A 2 26.78 6.91 5.31
N ARG A 3 27.34 5.74 5.01
CA ARG A 3 26.62 4.59 4.42
C ARG A 3 25.57 4.12 5.44
N MET A 4 24.33 4.56 5.31
CA MET A 4 23.23 4.03 6.13
C MET A 4 23.08 2.52 5.84
N PRO A 5 22.86 1.67 6.88
CA PRO A 5 22.53 0.27 6.69
C PRO A 5 21.33 0.13 5.76
N ILE A 6 21.37 -0.85 4.84
CA ILE A 6 20.30 -1.09 3.85
C ILE A 6 18.94 -1.30 4.54
N ALA A 7 18.94 -1.93 5.72
CA ALA A 7 17.74 -2.12 6.52
C ALA A 7 17.12 -0.79 6.99
N GLU A 8 17.94 0.17 7.43
CA GLU A 8 17.47 1.48 7.91
C GLU A 8 16.99 2.35 6.74
N LEU A 9 17.67 2.27 5.60
CA LEU A 9 17.28 3.01 4.39
C LEU A 9 15.99 2.46 3.76
N LEU A 10 15.80 1.14 3.85
CA LEU A 10 14.57 0.48 3.43
C LEU A 10 13.40 0.81 4.36
N ASP A 11 13.60 0.77 5.68
CA ASP A 11 12.57 1.14 6.65
C ASP A 11 12.13 2.59 6.46
N LEU A 12 13.09 3.50 6.26
CA LEU A 12 12.80 4.90 5.92
C LEU A 12 12.00 5.03 4.63
N SER A 13 12.38 4.30 3.57
CA SER A 13 11.71 4.34 2.26
C SER A 13 10.31 3.73 2.31
N MET A 14 10.14 2.64 3.05
CA MET A 14 8.84 2.02 3.30
C MET A 14 7.95 2.99 4.06
N ASN A 15 8.42 3.62 5.14
CA ASN A 15 7.63 4.56 5.91
C ASN A 15 7.22 5.79 5.07
N GLN A 16 8.09 6.29 4.18
CA GLN A 16 7.77 7.38 3.26
C GLN A 16 6.72 7.01 2.20
N THR A 17 6.79 5.80 1.66
CA THR A 17 5.83 5.32 0.64
C THR A 17 4.51 4.87 1.26
N LEU A 18 4.55 4.32 2.47
CA LEU A 18 3.41 3.91 3.28
C LEU A 18 2.43 5.07 3.47
N ALA A 19 2.92 6.23 3.90
CA ALA A 19 2.09 7.42 4.10
C ALA A 19 1.32 7.81 2.83
N ARG A 20 1.98 7.75 1.66
CA ARG A 20 1.36 8.05 0.37
C ARG A 20 0.31 6.99 0.01
N THR A 21 0.64 5.70 0.12
CA THR A 21 -0.30 4.62 -0.20
C THR A 21 -1.53 4.61 0.70
N VAL A 22 -1.35 4.88 1.99
CA VAL A 22 -2.46 4.98 2.94
C VAL A 22 -3.33 6.19 2.61
N LEU A 23 -2.73 7.35 2.30
CA LEU A 23 -3.49 8.54 1.92
C LEU A 23 -4.34 8.32 0.66
N THR A 24 -3.75 7.73 -0.39
CA THR A 24 -4.48 7.43 -1.63
C THR A 24 -5.54 6.35 -1.42
N GLY A 25 -5.26 5.34 -0.58
CA GLY A 25 -6.22 4.28 -0.25
C GLY A 25 -7.41 4.79 0.56
N VAL A 26 -7.16 5.61 1.59
CA VAL A 26 -8.22 6.19 2.43
C VAL A 26 -9.10 7.15 1.63
N THR A 27 -8.51 8.01 0.81
CA THR A 27 -9.28 8.96 -0.02
C THR A 27 -10.13 8.25 -1.07
N THR A 28 -9.61 7.19 -1.71
CA THR A 28 -10.41 6.36 -2.63
C THR A 28 -11.50 5.59 -1.90
N LEU A 29 -11.25 5.04 -0.70
CA LEU A 29 -12.29 4.44 0.12
C LEU A 29 -13.40 5.44 0.50
N PHE A 30 -13.04 6.68 0.82
CA PHE A 30 -14.00 7.75 1.08
C PHE A 30 -14.87 8.06 -0.15
N ALA A 31 -14.25 8.16 -1.33
CA ALA A 31 -14.98 8.38 -2.57
C ALA A 31 -15.92 7.22 -2.91
N LEU A 32 -15.44 5.97 -2.78
CA LEU A 32 -16.25 4.77 -3.03
C LEU A 32 -17.38 4.61 -2.00
N ALA A 33 -17.17 4.99 -0.74
CA ALA A 33 -18.21 5.00 0.28
C ALA A 33 -19.32 6.01 -0.06
N ALA A 34 -18.97 7.21 -0.53
CA ALA A 34 -19.96 8.17 -1.00
C ALA A 34 -20.74 7.65 -2.23
N LEU A 35 -20.03 7.02 -3.18
CA LEU A 35 -20.64 6.40 -4.36
C LEU A 35 -21.50 5.18 -4.03
N SER A 36 -21.19 4.40 -2.99
CA SER A 36 -22.04 3.24 -2.63
C SER A 36 -23.36 3.65 -1.97
N ILE A 37 -23.40 4.82 -1.31
CA ILE A 37 -24.59 5.39 -0.68
C ILE A 37 -25.43 6.19 -1.68
N TRP A 38 -24.81 6.97 -2.58
CA TRP A 38 -25.50 7.89 -3.49
C TRP A 38 -25.40 7.57 -4.99
N GLY A 39 -24.64 6.55 -5.40
CA GLY A 39 -24.39 6.24 -6.80
C GLY A 39 -25.53 5.47 -7.51
N GLY A 40 -26.48 4.91 -6.76
CA GLY A 40 -27.56 4.11 -7.33
C GLY A 40 -27.19 2.65 -7.60
N GLU A 41 -28.19 1.87 -8.00
CA GLU A 41 -28.18 0.40 -7.97
C GLU A 41 -27.13 -0.25 -8.90
N VAL A 42 -26.83 0.39 -10.04
CA VAL A 42 -25.91 -0.15 -11.06
C VAL A 42 -24.45 -0.12 -10.58
N ILE A 43 -24.02 0.95 -9.90
CA ILE A 43 -22.63 1.14 -9.47
C ILE A 43 -22.36 0.66 -8.04
N GLN A 44 -23.40 0.32 -7.28
CA GLN A 44 -23.26 -0.18 -5.92
C GLN A 44 -22.54 -1.53 -5.86
N SER A 45 -22.88 -2.46 -6.76
CA SER A 45 -22.20 -3.76 -6.87
C SER A 45 -20.71 -3.61 -7.22
N PHE A 46 -20.39 -2.69 -8.12
CA PHE A 46 -19.02 -2.38 -8.53
C PHE A 46 -18.21 -1.72 -7.41
N THR A 47 -18.77 -0.73 -6.72
CA THR A 47 -18.09 -0.03 -5.61
C THR A 47 -17.80 -0.97 -4.44
N ILE A 48 -18.70 -1.90 -4.12
CA ILE A 48 -18.46 -2.92 -3.08
C ILE A 48 -17.28 -3.83 -3.47
N ALA A 49 -17.21 -4.28 -4.72
CA ALA A 49 -16.08 -5.07 -5.22
C ALA A 49 -14.75 -4.29 -5.16
N MET A 50 -14.78 -3.00 -5.53
CA MET A 50 -13.61 -2.10 -5.46
C MET A 50 -13.12 -1.88 -4.03
N ILE A 51 -14.02 -1.71 -3.06
CA ILE A 51 -13.67 -1.57 -1.64
C ILE A 51 -12.93 -2.83 -1.15
N PHE A 52 -13.42 -4.01 -1.48
CA PHE A 52 -12.75 -5.28 -1.16
C PHE A 52 -11.37 -5.38 -1.83
N GLY A 53 -11.27 -5.00 -3.10
CA GLY A 53 -10.01 -4.98 -3.85
C GLY A 53 -8.96 -4.04 -3.25
N ILE A 54 -9.37 -2.84 -2.84
CA ILE A 54 -8.47 -1.88 -2.18
C ILE A 54 -8.02 -2.38 -0.82
N LEU A 55 -8.92 -2.97 -0.01
CA LEU A 55 -8.54 -3.52 1.29
C LEU A 55 -7.52 -4.65 1.13
N ALA A 56 -7.79 -5.62 0.25
CA ALA A 56 -6.88 -6.72 -0.01
C ALA A 56 -5.55 -6.25 -0.61
N GLY A 57 -5.59 -5.35 -1.60
CA GLY A 57 -4.40 -4.82 -2.28
C GLY A 57 -3.53 -3.93 -1.42
N THR A 58 -4.13 -3.07 -0.60
CA THR A 58 -3.40 -2.17 0.32
C THR A 58 -2.76 -2.96 1.45
N TYR A 59 -3.50 -3.89 2.06
CA TYR A 59 -2.96 -4.75 3.12
C TYR A 59 -1.85 -5.65 2.55
N SER A 60 -2.07 -6.28 1.39
CA SER A 60 -1.05 -7.11 0.74
C SER A 60 0.20 -6.30 0.38
N SER A 61 0.07 -5.10 -0.18
CA SER A 61 1.25 -4.34 -0.62
C SER A 61 2.08 -3.84 0.56
N ILE A 62 1.45 -3.43 1.66
CA ILE A 62 2.14 -2.89 2.84
C ILE A 62 2.75 -4.02 3.68
N PHE A 63 1.99 -5.07 3.98
CA PHE A 63 2.43 -6.15 4.86
C PHE A 63 3.32 -7.18 4.19
N VAL A 64 3.26 -7.34 2.86
CA VAL A 64 4.06 -8.35 2.16
C VAL A 64 5.40 -7.77 1.67
N ALA A 65 5.49 -6.47 1.38
CA ALA A 65 6.74 -5.83 0.95
C ALA A 65 7.86 -5.93 2.00
N GLY A 66 7.57 -5.60 3.27
CA GLY A 66 8.55 -5.70 4.37
C GLY A 66 9.19 -7.08 4.52
N PRO A 67 8.41 -8.16 4.73
CA PRO A 67 8.94 -9.51 4.89
C PRO A 67 9.50 -10.09 3.57
N LEU A 68 8.97 -9.77 2.39
CA LEU A 68 9.57 -10.19 1.11
C LEU A 68 10.99 -9.63 0.94
N LEU A 69 11.23 -8.37 1.34
CA LEU A 69 12.55 -7.75 1.23
C LEU A 69 13.56 -8.30 2.25
N ILE A 70 13.11 -8.61 3.48
CA ILE A 70 13.94 -9.30 4.48
C ILE A 70 14.28 -10.72 4.02
N LEU A 71 13.32 -11.42 3.41
CA LEU A 71 13.53 -12.77 2.85
C LEU A 71 14.47 -12.75 1.62
N PHE A 72 14.36 -11.74 0.76
CA PHE A 72 15.21 -11.62 -0.43
C PHE A 72 16.66 -11.23 -0.12
N LYS A 73 16.97 -10.82 1.12
CA LYS A 73 18.35 -10.64 1.63
C LYS A 73 19.25 -9.95 0.60
N LEU A 74 18.74 -8.93 -0.10
CA LEU A 74 19.46 -8.28 -1.19
C LEU A 74 20.70 -7.64 -0.58
N ARG A 75 21.83 -8.31 -0.80
CA ARG A 75 23.18 -7.77 -0.75
C ARG A 75 23.46 -7.19 -2.13
N PRO A 76 23.30 -5.87 -2.37
CA PRO A 76 24.00 -5.25 -3.48
C PRO A 76 25.49 -5.31 -3.12
N GLY A 77 26.32 -5.82 -4.03
CA GLY A 77 27.73 -6.17 -3.86
C GLY A 77 28.51 -5.36 -2.80
N ALA A 78 29.31 -5.98 -1.93
CA ALA A 78 30.50 -6.72 -2.35
C ALA A 78 31.21 -6.04 -3.53
N LEU A 79 31.49 -4.73 -3.38
CA LEU A 79 32.64 -4.05 -3.98
C LEU A 79 33.22 -3.12 -2.92
#